data_AF-A0A3N4JVC8-F1
#
_entry.id   AF-A0A3N4JVC8-F1
#
_cell.length_a   1.000
_cell.length_b   1.000
_cell.length_c   1.000
_cell.angle_alpha   90.00
_cell.angle_beta   90.00
_cell.angle_gamma   90.00
#
_symmetry.space_group_name_H-M   'P 1'
#
loop_
_entity.id
_entity.type
_entity.pdbx_description
1 polymer ?
#
loop_
_entity_poly.entity_id
_entity_poly.type
_entity_poly.pdbx_seq_one_letter_code
_entity_poly.pdbx_strand_id
1 'polypeptide(L)'
;MLNDSVLQQGAPNGGNESIGILLSISPFSNRKKPGPKPKPLHKRIYHPPKAVRRVERSYSQLKKVEVLMFLHNHWIAKDETEKIFHRPSYTDAEAFFKIPSSTISNWNQPKHINMLVSQGPASYGGTHAVLHHRWPELEEWLFTQFLGRRGEGKVIRRGWFRRLATQLYRELYPDTLHLFRFSAGWFNRFLKRYRIVIRFTTNQASKIPEEFQNHILSWLRFNRRNSLPRNSLEKAHLITDVGRFRLSQICNMDETPIPFEFLSGKTYEMKGAKTVWAKQTRGGWDKRQATLILYVFADGLPRIKPKLIFHAATGAQVRRKEEALYDKRVTVEFNPTAYNNEALFLRWIEEELIKLEDWKDGGLLAIDAAEFHKTEKILTTLREHSIIPSMIPPGCTGLVQPLDISINKPFKELLRDYVDSYVELEEHAGKETWSVGDRRVMTTICVSRAWDQFCRESHHLVITSFRNVGLSLHPNGSEDHELSIKGIATSELQVGNGQELPEMGDTWEEERTLSTESDESEAVEYDLPVEHLD
;
A
#
# COMPACT_ATOMS: atom_id res chain seq x y z
N MET A 1 -92.24 24.06 8.82
CA MET A 1 -92.02 24.03 7.36
C MET A 1 -90.98 22.94 7.13
N LEU A 2 -91.38 21.66 7.05
CA LEU A 2 -91.68 20.87 5.81
C LEU A 2 -90.43 20.72 4.93
N ASN A 3 -90.01 19.58 4.36
CA ASN A 3 -90.40 18.16 4.40
C ASN A 3 -89.31 17.37 3.59
N ASP A 4 -88.90 16.17 4.00
CA ASP A 4 -89.16 14.81 3.41
C ASP A 4 -88.42 14.32 2.14
N SER A 5 -88.01 13.02 2.24
CA SER A 5 -87.99 11.91 1.25
C SER A 5 -87.02 11.83 0.04
N VAL A 6 -86.03 10.92 0.12
CA VAL A 6 -85.94 9.53 -0.45
C VAL A 6 -86.31 9.22 -1.94
N LEU A 7 -85.42 8.39 -2.57
CA LEU A 7 -85.55 7.39 -3.68
C LEU A 7 -85.27 7.71 -5.19
N GLN A 8 -84.17 7.11 -5.67
CA GLN A 8 -83.95 6.18 -6.82
C GLN A 8 -84.39 6.42 -8.30
N GLN A 9 -83.39 6.12 -9.17
CA GLN A 9 -83.38 5.35 -10.45
C GLN A 9 -83.69 6.02 -11.81
N GLY A 10 -82.83 5.70 -12.80
CA GLY A 10 -83.15 5.72 -14.24
C GLY A 10 -81.97 6.04 -15.20
N ALA A 11 -81.32 5.01 -15.77
CA ALA A 11 -80.56 5.05 -17.04
C ALA A 11 -81.56 4.80 -18.23
N PRO A 12 -81.25 4.82 -19.57
CA PRO A 12 -79.98 4.44 -20.23
C PRO A 12 -79.60 5.06 -21.63
N ASN A 13 -78.36 4.74 -22.06
CA ASN A 13 -77.81 4.32 -23.39
C ASN A 13 -78.01 5.03 -24.76
N GLY A 14 -76.88 5.03 -25.51
CA GLY A 14 -76.75 5.01 -27.00
C GLY A 14 -75.92 6.20 -27.53
N GLY A 15 -74.85 6.14 -28.34
CA GLY A 15 -74.21 5.09 -29.15
C GLY A 15 -74.10 5.52 -30.62
N ASN A 16 -72.97 6.10 -31.10
CA ASN A 16 -72.19 5.68 -32.29
C ASN A 16 -71.13 6.70 -32.79
N GLU A 17 -69.94 6.14 -33.08
CA GLU A 17 -68.96 6.39 -34.18
C GLU A 17 -68.35 7.78 -34.46
N SER A 18 -67.00 7.86 -34.37
CA SER A 18 -66.12 8.15 -35.52
C SER A 18 -64.63 7.96 -35.20
N ILE A 19 -63.88 7.59 -36.24
CA ILE A 19 -62.51 7.06 -36.28
C ILE A 19 -61.46 8.17 -36.35
N GLY A 20 -60.29 7.96 -35.70
CA GLY A 20 -59.10 8.81 -35.87
C GLY A 20 -57.88 8.24 -35.15
N ILE A 21 -57.05 7.49 -35.87
CA ILE A 21 -55.85 6.75 -35.44
C ILE A 21 -54.67 7.69 -35.21
N LEU A 22 -53.84 7.47 -34.15
CA LEU A 22 -52.37 7.39 -34.28
C LEU A 22 -51.66 6.81 -33.02
N LEU A 23 -51.00 5.66 -33.24
CA LEU A 23 -49.74 5.15 -32.66
C LEU A 23 -49.65 4.68 -31.19
N SER A 24 -50.14 3.45 -31.01
CA SER A 24 -49.52 2.26 -30.37
C SER A 24 -48.31 2.43 -29.44
N ILE A 25 -48.54 2.20 -28.14
CA ILE A 25 -47.57 1.64 -27.20
C ILE A 25 -47.78 0.13 -27.17
N SER A 26 -46.78 -0.66 -27.55
CA SER A 26 -46.79 -2.12 -27.43
C SER A 26 -46.49 -2.57 -25.99
N PRO A 27 -47.32 -3.45 -25.38
CA PRO A 27 -46.94 -4.25 -24.22
C PRO A 27 -46.70 -5.71 -24.67
N PHE A 28 -45.46 -6.05 -25.07
CA PHE A 28 -45.11 -7.44 -25.33
C PHE A 28 -44.65 -8.15 -24.05
N SER A 29 -45.61 -8.78 -23.35
CA SER A 29 -45.35 -9.93 -22.48
C SER A 29 -45.42 -11.21 -23.34
N ASN A 30 -44.27 -11.75 -23.71
CA ASN A 30 -44.15 -13.06 -24.37
C ASN A 30 -44.56 -14.20 -23.41
N ARG A 31 -45.87 -14.51 -23.32
CA ARG A 31 -46.33 -15.79 -22.76
C ARG A 31 -46.16 -16.87 -23.83
N LYS A 32 -45.27 -17.84 -23.58
CA LYS A 32 -45.06 -19.01 -24.45
C LYS A 32 -46.39 -19.76 -24.64
N LYS A 33 -46.74 -20.07 -25.90
CA LYS A 33 -47.93 -20.86 -26.24
C LYS A 33 -47.87 -22.24 -25.56
N PRO A 34 -48.98 -22.76 -24.99
CA PRO A 34 -49.01 -24.10 -24.42
C PRO A 34 -48.62 -25.15 -25.46
N GLY A 35 -47.74 -26.07 -25.09
CA GLY A 35 -47.33 -27.18 -25.94
C GLY A 35 -48.47 -28.17 -26.23
N PRO A 36 -48.29 -29.08 -27.20
CA PRO A 36 -49.30 -30.08 -27.55
C PRO A 36 -49.71 -30.93 -26.34
N LYS A 37 -50.99 -31.27 -26.22
CA LYS A 37 -51.46 -32.15 -25.14
C LYS A 37 -50.72 -33.49 -25.19
N PRO A 38 -50.23 -34.02 -24.05
CA PRO A 38 -49.50 -35.28 -24.02
C PRO A 38 -50.33 -36.41 -24.62
N LYS A 39 -49.69 -37.31 -25.39
CA LYS A 39 -50.37 -38.48 -25.95
C LYS A 39 -51.00 -39.32 -24.81
N PRO A 40 -52.24 -39.84 -24.99
CA PRO A 40 -52.85 -40.77 -24.05
C PRO A 40 -51.94 -41.98 -23.78
N LEU A 41 -51.97 -42.51 -22.56
CA LEU A 41 -51.09 -43.61 -22.11
C LEU A 41 -51.08 -44.81 -23.08
N HIS A 42 -52.23 -45.19 -23.61
CA HIS A 42 -52.38 -46.30 -24.56
C HIS A 42 -51.73 -46.06 -25.95
N LYS A 43 -51.34 -44.82 -26.27
CA LYS A 43 -50.60 -44.44 -27.49
C LYS A 43 -49.11 -44.20 -27.24
N ARG A 44 -48.63 -44.42 -26.01
CA ARG A 44 -47.22 -44.29 -25.66
C ARG A 44 -46.53 -45.64 -25.87
N ILE A 45 -45.44 -45.64 -26.62
CA ILE A 45 -44.59 -46.83 -26.77
C ILE A 45 -43.90 -47.05 -25.41
N TYR A 46 -44.20 -48.17 -24.76
CA TYR A 46 -43.57 -48.54 -23.50
C TYR A 46 -42.17 -49.11 -23.75
N HIS A 47 -41.17 -48.50 -23.13
CA HIS A 47 -39.83 -49.04 -23.05
C HIS A 47 -39.57 -49.48 -21.61
N PRO A 48 -39.22 -50.75 -21.35
CA PRO A 48 -38.97 -51.21 -19.99
C PRO A 48 -37.79 -50.44 -19.37
N PRO A 49 -37.95 -49.87 -18.15
CA PRO A 49 -36.89 -49.14 -17.49
C PRO A 49 -35.75 -50.10 -17.13
N LYS A 50 -34.51 -49.68 -17.40
CA LYS A 50 -33.31 -50.42 -16.97
C LYS A 50 -33.07 -50.17 -15.48
N ALA A 51 -32.66 -51.20 -14.75
CA ALA A 51 -32.26 -51.07 -13.35
C ALA A 51 -31.15 -50.00 -13.21
N VAL A 52 -31.32 -49.08 -12.26
CA VAL A 52 -30.34 -48.02 -11.97
C VAL A 52 -29.07 -48.67 -11.44
N ARG A 53 -28.01 -48.71 -12.24
CA ARG A 53 -26.73 -49.35 -11.89
C ARG A 53 -25.79 -48.44 -11.07
N ARG A 54 -26.03 -47.13 -11.06
CA ARG A 54 -25.18 -46.13 -10.40
C ARG A 54 -26.01 -44.90 -10.03
N VAL A 55 -25.85 -44.41 -8.80
CA VAL A 55 -26.41 -43.11 -8.37
C VAL A 55 -25.47 -42.00 -8.86
N GLU A 56 -25.93 -41.19 -9.82
CA GLU A 56 -25.19 -40.02 -10.28
C GLU A 56 -25.57 -38.79 -9.45
N ARG A 57 -24.61 -38.24 -8.70
CA ARG A 57 -24.77 -36.95 -8.01
C ARG A 57 -24.23 -35.85 -8.92
N SER A 58 -25.08 -34.88 -9.25
CA SER A 58 -24.68 -33.69 -10.00
C SER A 58 -24.14 -32.63 -9.03
N TYR A 59 -22.92 -32.16 -9.26
CA TYR A 59 -22.30 -31.08 -8.47
C TYR A 59 -22.29 -29.78 -9.27
N SER A 60 -22.65 -28.67 -8.62
CA SER A 60 -22.62 -27.34 -9.24
C SER A 60 -21.19 -26.97 -9.64
N GLN A 61 -21.03 -26.13 -10.66
CA GLN A 61 -19.69 -25.67 -11.08
C GLN A 61 -18.96 -24.96 -9.94
N LEU A 62 -19.68 -24.21 -9.11
CA LEU A 62 -19.14 -23.58 -7.89
C LEU A 62 -18.56 -24.61 -6.92
N LYS A 63 -19.27 -25.73 -6.69
CA LYS A 63 -18.77 -26.79 -5.80
C LYS A 63 -17.52 -27.47 -6.35
N LYS A 64 -17.43 -27.63 -7.68
CA LYS A 64 -16.22 -28.15 -8.34
C LYS A 64 -15.03 -27.21 -8.16
N VAL A 65 -15.23 -25.91 -8.37
CA VAL A 65 -14.19 -24.88 -8.16
C VAL A 65 -13.74 -24.85 -6.71
N GLU A 66 -14.66 -24.92 -5.74
CA GLU A 66 -14.35 -24.95 -4.31
C GLU A 66 -13.41 -26.11 -3.94
N VAL A 67 -13.70 -27.31 -4.45
CA VAL A 67 -12.89 -28.52 -4.21
C VAL A 67 -11.50 -28.42 -4.85
N LEU A 68 -11.39 -27.88 -6.07
CA LEU A 68 -10.09 -27.70 -6.73
C LEU A 68 -9.24 -26.61 -6.05
N MET A 69 -9.88 -25.56 -5.54
CA MET A 69 -9.21 -24.52 -4.76
C MET A 69 -8.72 -25.03 -3.41
N PHE A 70 -9.46 -25.93 -2.77
CA PHE A 70 -9.02 -26.63 -1.56
C PHE A 70 -7.73 -27.43 -1.83
N LEU A 71 -7.70 -28.24 -2.89
CA LEU A 71 -6.50 -29.02 -3.25
C LEU A 71 -5.26 -28.16 -3.55
N HIS A 72 -5.43 -26.98 -4.13
CA HIS A 72 -4.29 -26.11 -4.51
C HIS A 72 -3.78 -25.21 -3.39
N ASN A 73 -4.64 -24.81 -2.45
CA ASN A 73 -4.35 -23.70 -1.54
C ASN A 73 -4.47 -24.05 -0.06
N HIS A 74 -4.95 -25.25 0.28
CA HIS A 74 -5.05 -25.71 1.65
C HIS A 74 -3.80 -26.51 2.05
N TRP A 75 -3.57 -26.65 3.35
CA TRP A 75 -2.47 -27.43 3.93
C TRP A 75 -3.04 -28.20 5.12
N ILE A 76 -2.72 -29.50 5.20
CA ILE A 76 -3.26 -30.41 6.21
C ILE A 76 -2.13 -30.80 7.15
N ALA A 77 -2.36 -30.64 8.45
CA ALA A 77 -1.45 -31.11 9.49
C ALA A 77 -1.50 -32.64 9.55
N LYS A 78 -0.33 -33.28 9.63
CA LYS A 78 -0.25 -34.75 9.69
C LYS A 78 -0.65 -35.31 11.07
N ASP A 79 -0.51 -34.50 12.12
CA ASP A 79 -0.97 -34.78 13.48
C ASP A 79 -1.18 -33.47 14.26
N GLU A 80 -1.98 -33.47 15.34
CA GLU A 80 -2.30 -32.26 16.12
C GLU A 80 -1.10 -31.70 16.91
N THR A 81 -0.04 -32.50 17.07
CA THR A 81 1.13 -32.18 17.90
C THR A 81 2.41 -31.85 17.13
N GLU A 82 2.46 -32.06 15.81
CA GLU A 82 3.66 -31.79 15.00
C GLU A 82 3.42 -30.78 13.86
N LYS A 83 4.32 -29.79 13.74
CA LYS A 83 4.31 -28.73 12.71
C LYS A 83 4.69 -29.23 11.31
N ILE A 84 4.30 -30.45 10.94
CA ILE A 84 4.56 -31.04 9.63
C ILE A 84 3.28 -30.95 8.80
N PHE A 85 3.33 -30.14 7.74
CA PHE A 85 2.20 -29.89 6.85
C PHE A 85 2.41 -30.55 5.49
N HIS A 86 1.34 -31.08 4.93
CA HIS A 86 1.32 -31.58 3.56
C HIS A 86 0.17 -30.97 2.76
N ARG A 87 0.31 -30.99 1.43
CA ARG A 87 -0.78 -30.57 0.55
C ARG A 87 -1.91 -31.60 0.63
N PRO A 88 -3.18 -31.16 0.61
CA PRO A 88 -4.33 -32.05 0.59
C PRO A 88 -4.25 -33.05 -0.55
N SER A 89 -4.37 -34.32 -0.22
CA SER A 89 -4.60 -35.39 -1.18
C SER A 89 -6.06 -35.43 -1.63
N TYR A 90 -6.36 -36.23 -2.66
CA TYR A 90 -7.75 -36.47 -3.05
C TYR A 90 -8.55 -37.18 -1.95
N THR A 91 -7.89 -38.03 -1.17
CA THR A 91 -8.49 -38.72 -0.02
C THR A 91 -8.91 -37.74 1.06
N ASP A 92 -8.11 -36.69 1.30
CA ASP A 92 -8.45 -35.63 2.25
C ASP A 92 -9.61 -34.77 1.75
N ALA A 93 -9.62 -34.46 0.45
CA ALA A 93 -10.73 -33.75 -0.16
C ALA A 93 -12.02 -34.59 -0.17
N GLU A 94 -11.92 -35.91 -0.31
CA GLU A 94 -13.05 -36.83 -0.17
C GLU A 94 -13.58 -36.84 1.28
N ALA A 95 -12.69 -36.93 2.27
CA ALA A 95 -13.07 -36.86 3.67
C ALA A 95 -13.73 -35.52 4.02
N PHE A 96 -13.22 -34.41 3.47
CA PHE A 96 -13.68 -33.05 3.74
C PHE A 96 -15.01 -32.73 3.04
N PHE A 97 -15.15 -33.02 1.75
CA PHE A 97 -16.33 -32.65 0.96
C PHE A 97 -17.37 -33.76 0.84
N LYS A 98 -17.05 -34.98 1.28
CA LYS A 98 -17.87 -36.20 1.10
C LYS A 98 -18.17 -36.47 -0.38
N ILE A 99 -17.18 -36.23 -1.23
CA ILE A 99 -17.22 -36.45 -2.69
C ILE A 99 -16.16 -37.50 -3.03
N PRO A 100 -16.50 -38.56 -3.78
CA PRO A 100 -15.54 -39.63 -4.07
C PRO A 100 -14.26 -39.11 -4.74
N SER A 101 -13.09 -39.57 -4.30
CA SER A 101 -11.77 -39.17 -4.83
C SER A 101 -11.67 -39.32 -6.35
N SER A 102 -12.31 -40.35 -6.91
CA SER A 102 -12.40 -40.58 -8.36
C SER A 102 -13.13 -39.45 -9.11
N THR A 103 -14.14 -38.86 -8.48
CA THR A 103 -14.90 -37.73 -9.04
C THR A 103 -14.08 -36.44 -8.97
N ILE A 104 -13.39 -36.22 -7.85
CA ILE A 104 -12.51 -35.07 -7.63
C ILE A 104 -11.31 -35.10 -8.59
N SER A 105 -10.66 -36.26 -8.72
CA SER A 105 -9.54 -36.49 -9.65
C SER A 105 -9.94 -36.18 -11.09
N ASN A 106 -11.15 -36.56 -11.52
CA ASN A 106 -11.65 -36.23 -12.84
C ASN A 106 -11.80 -34.70 -13.06
N TRP A 107 -12.20 -33.94 -12.03
CA TRP A 107 -12.28 -32.48 -12.10
C TRP A 107 -10.92 -31.80 -12.20
N ASN A 108 -9.88 -32.40 -11.61
CA ASN A 108 -8.52 -31.86 -11.65
C ASN A 108 -7.78 -32.17 -12.97
N GLN A 109 -8.47 -32.74 -13.96
CA GLN A 109 -7.90 -32.94 -15.30
C GLN A 109 -7.92 -31.61 -16.08
N PRO A 110 -6.87 -31.31 -16.87
CA PRO A 110 -6.75 -30.04 -17.61
C PRO A 110 -7.99 -29.67 -18.45
N LYS A 111 -8.64 -30.67 -19.06
CA LYS A 111 -9.87 -30.48 -19.84
C LYS A 111 -11.03 -29.87 -19.03
N HIS A 112 -11.18 -30.25 -17.75
CA HIS A 112 -12.25 -29.75 -16.89
C HIS A 112 -11.89 -28.40 -16.28
N ILE A 113 -10.62 -28.19 -15.93
CA ILE A 113 -10.11 -26.89 -15.48
C ILE A 113 -10.30 -25.84 -16.57
N ASN A 114 -9.92 -26.15 -17.81
CA ASN A 114 -10.07 -25.24 -18.94
C ASN A 114 -11.55 -24.94 -19.25
N MET A 115 -12.44 -25.92 -19.08
CA MET A 115 -13.89 -25.72 -19.22
C MET A 115 -14.48 -24.84 -18.10
N LEU A 116 -13.93 -24.92 -16.88
CA LEU A 116 -14.30 -24.06 -15.75
C LEU A 116 -13.79 -22.61 -15.92
N VAL A 117 -12.62 -22.44 -16.54
CA VAL A 117 -11.97 -21.13 -16.78
C VAL A 117 -12.54 -20.42 -18.01
N SER A 118 -12.92 -21.15 -19.06
CA SER A 118 -13.47 -20.56 -20.30
C SER A 118 -14.89 -20.02 -20.14
N GLN A 119 -15.63 -20.44 -19.11
CA GLN A 119 -16.94 -19.87 -18.74
C GLN A 119 -16.81 -18.70 -17.75
N GLY A 120 -16.06 -17.66 -18.14
CA GLY A 120 -15.99 -16.37 -17.45
C GLY A 120 -17.37 -15.72 -17.23
N PRO A 121 -17.45 -14.63 -16.45
CA PRO A 121 -18.62 -14.23 -15.67
C PRO A 121 -19.75 -13.63 -16.54
N ALA A 122 -20.47 -14.47 -17.27
CA ALA A 122 -21.73 -14.12 -17.88
C ALA A 122 -22.86 -14.73 -17.05
N SER A 123 -23.83 -13.90 -16.67
CA SER A 123 -25.09 -14.26 -15.98
C SER A 123 -25.00 -14.78 -14.54
N TYR A 124 -24.69 -13.88 -13.59
CA TYR A 124 -25.31 -13.91 -12.26
C TYR A 124 -26.26 -12.73 -12.12
N GLY A 125 -27.37 -12.80 -12.87
CA GLY A 125 -28.55 -12.00 -12.61
C GLY A 125 -29.39 -12.69 -11.53
N GLY A 126 -29.73 -11.96 -10.47
CA GLY A 126 -30.83 -12.32 -9.57
C GLY A 126 -30.60 -13.55 -8.70
N THR A 127 -29.74 -13.42 -7.69
CA THR A 127 -29.90 -13.90 -6.30
C THR A 127 -28.55 -13.76 -5.62
N HIS A 128 -28.58 -13.33 -4.36
CA HIS A 128 -27.40 -13.10 -3.55
C HIS A 128 -26.49 -14.34 -3.56
N ALA A 129 -25.36 -14.28 -4.27
CA ALA A 129 -24.24 -15.16 -3.99
C ALA A 129 -23.78 -14.82 -2.57
N VAL A 130 -24.26 -15.61 -1.60
CA VAL A 130 -23.71 -15.67 -0.25
C VAL A 130 -22.28 -16.17 -0.43
N LEU A 131 -21.35 -15.24 -0.62
CA LEU A 131 -19.93 -15.45 -0.43
C LEU A 131 -19.78 -15.83 1.05
N HIS A 132 -19.85 -17.12 1.37
CA HIS A 132 -19.55 -17.60 2.71
C HIS A 132 -18.16 -17.11 3.09
N HIS A 133 -18.12 -16.12 3.98
CA HIS A 133 -16.89 -15.61 4.55
C HIS A 133 -16.48 -16.56 5.67
N ARG A 134 -15.22 -17.02 5.62
CA ARG A 134 -14.63 -18.00 6.54
C ARG A 134 -14.76 -17.61 8.02
N TRP A 135 -14.93 -16.33 8.32
CA TRP A 135 -15.01 -15.76 9.66
C TRP A 135 -16.22 -14.81 9.78
N PRO A 136 -17.45 -15.36 9.88
CA PRO A 136 -18.66 -14.56 9.85
C PRO A 136 -18.83 -13.60 11.00
N GLU A 137 -18.55 -14.03 12.23
CA GLU A 137 -18.65 -13.14 13.37
C GLU A 137 -17.62 -12.01 13.24
N LEU A 138 -16.37 -12.30 12.87
CA LEU A 138 -15.34 -11.26 12.67
C LEU A 138 -15.81 -10.17 11.70
N GLU A 139 -16.33 -10.57 10.54
CA GLU A 139 -16.71 -9.61 9.51
C GLU A 139 -17.95 -8.78 9.93
N GLU A 140 -18.91 -9.40 10.61
CA GLU A 140 -20.09 -8.72 11.15
C GLU A 140 -19.72 -7.70 12.24
N TRP A 141 -18.90 -8.08 13.22
CA TRP A 141 -18.41 -7.17 14.26
C TRP A 141 -17.58 -6.03 13.67
N LEU A 142 -16.68 -6.34 12.74
CA LEU A 142 -15.86 -5.34 12.05
C LEU A 142 -16.73 -4.34 11.26
N PHE A 143 -17.80 -4.80 10.63
CA PHE A 143 -18.74 -3.95 9.93
C PHE A 143 -19.60 -3.08 10.86
N THR A 144 -20.08 -3.64 11.97
CA THR A 144 -20.86 -2.91 12.98
C THR A 144 -20.05 -1.77 13.59
N GLN A 145 -18.79 -2.04 13.94
CA GLN A 145 -17.87 -1.03 14.45
C GLN A 145 -17.54 0.02 13.38
N PHE A 146 -17.47 -0.37 12.10
CA PHE A 146 -17.30 0.56 11.00
C PHE A 146 -18.49 1.54 10.91
N LEU A 147 -19.72 1.04 10.99
CA LEU A 147 -20.93 1.88 10.98
C LEU A 147 -20.99 2.83 12.18
N GLY A 148 -20.73 2.33 13.40
CA GLY A 148 -20.72 3.17 14.61
C GLY A 148 -19.71 4.31 14.50
N ARG A 149 -18.49 3.99 14.09
CA ARG A 149 -17.42 4.97 13.91
C ARG A 149 -17.72 5.99 12.81
N ARG A 150 -18.39 5.59 11.72
CA ARG A 150 -18.88 6.54 10.71
C ARG A 150 -20.04 7.40 11.22
N GLY A 151 -20.92 6.86 12.07
CA GLY A 151 -21.98 7.60 12.74
C GLY A 151 -21.46 8.75 13.61
N GLU A 152 -20.27 8.58 14.21
CA GLU A 152 -19.56 9.64 14.96
C GLU A 152 -18.87 10.68 14.05
N GLY A 153 -18.84 10.45 12.74
CA GLY A 153 -18.14 11.28 11.76
C GLY A 153 -16.62 11.09 11.76
N LYS A 154 -16.10 10.02 12.38
CA LYS A 154 -14.66 9.72 12.45
C LYS A 154 -14.16 9.14 11.13
N VAL A 155 -12.96 9.54 10.74
CA VAL A 155 -12.28 9.02 9.54
C VAL A 155 -11.93 7.55 9.74
N ILE A 156 -12.11 6.75 8.69
CA ILE A 156 -11.75 5.33 8.70
C ILE A 156 -10.76 5.04 7.57
N ARG A 157 -9.64 4.42 7.95
CA ARG A 157 -8.55 4.04 7.06
C ARG A 157 -8.33 2.54 7.08
N ARG A 158 -7.55 2.03 6.12
CA ARG A 158 -7.27 0.60 6.00
C ARG A 158 -6.61 0.03 7.25
N GLY A 159 -5.73 0.77 7.89
CA GLY A 159 -5.06 0.28 9.09
C GLY A 159 -5.94 0.24 10.33
N TRP A 160 -6.97 1.09 10.43
CA TRP A 160 -8.03 0.93 11.43
C TRP A 160 -8.72 -0.44 11.28
N PHE A 161 -9.10 -0.81 10.05
CA PHE A 161 -9.65 -2.14 9.78
C PHE A 161 -8.66 -3.25 10.12
N ARG A 162 -7.36 -3.05 9.83
CA ARG A 162 -6.32 -4.03 10.15
C ARG A 162 -6.25 -4.28 11.65
N ARG A 163 -6.11 -3.22 12.46
CA ARG A 163 -6.00 -3.32 13.93
C ARG A 163 -7.23 -3.97 14.52
N LEU A 164 -8.42 -3.45 14.18
CA LEU A 164 -9.67 -3.95 14.71
C LEU A 164 -9.95 -5.39 14.28
N ALA A 165 -9.71 -5.74 13.02
CA ALA A 165 -9.91 -7.12 12.57
C ALA A 165 -8.92 -8.09 13.24
N THR A 166 -7.67 -7.69 13.44
CA THR A 166 -6.70 -8.52 14.18
C THR A 166 -7.08 -8.66 15.65
N GLN A 167 -7.61 -7.61 16.28
CA GLN A 167 -8.11 -7.66 17.66
C GLN A 167 -9.34 -8.57 17.77
N LEU A 168 -10.39 -8.30 17.00
CA LEU A 168 -11.62 -9.09 16.99
C LEU A 168 -11.33 -10.56 16.67
N TYR A 169 -10.38 -10.85 15.78
CA TYR A 169 -10.01 -12.22 15.48
C TYR A 169 -9.40 -12.95 16.68
N ARG A 170 -8.54 -12.27 17.46
CA ARG A 170 -7.96 -12.83 18.70
C ARG A 170 -9.02 -13.11 19.75
N GLU A 171 -10.02 -12.24 19.86
CA GLU A 171 -11.11 -12.36 20.83
C GLU A 171 -12.10 -13.46 20.43
N LEU A 172 -12.48 -13.53 19.15
CA LEU A 172 -13.50 -14.46 18.65
C LEU A 172 -12.95 -15.86 18.37
N TYR A 173 -11.65 -15.99 18.04
CA TYR A 173 -11.06 -17.27 17.62
C TYR A 173 -9.67 -17.53 18.24
N PRO A 174 -9.58 -17.61 19.59
CA PRO A 174 -8.31 -17.70 20.32
C PRO A 174 -7.48 -18.95 19.98
N ASP A 175 -8.10 -20.06 19.58
CA ASP A 175 -7.39 -21.31 19.25
C ASP A 175 -6.79 -21.31 17.84
N THR A 176 -7.11 -20.32 17.01
CA THR A 176 -6.75 -20.30 15.59
C THR A 176 -5.95 -19.07 15.17
N LEU A 177 -5.25 -18.41 16.11
CA LEU A 177 -4.52 -17.14 15.86
C LEU A 177 -3.63 -17.12 14.60
N HIS A 178 -3.10 -18.27 14.20
CA HIS A 178 -2.23 -18.42 13.03
C HIS A 178 -2.98 -18.50 11.68
N LEU A 179 -4.31 -18.70 11.67
CA LEU A 179 -5.11 -18.92 10.46
C LEU A 179 -5.60 -17.62 9.79
N PHE A 180 -5.60 -16.49 10.51
CA PHE A 180 -6.03 -15.21 9.96
C PHE A 180 -4.87 -14.26 9.71
N ARG A 181 -4.79 -13.82 8.45
CA ARG A 181 -3.91 -12.74 8.02
C ARG A 181 -4.76 -11.67 7.33
N PHE A 182 -4.64 -10.43 7.80
CA PHE A 182 -5.23 -9.26 7.15
C PHE A 182 -4.50 -8.96 5.81
N SER A 183 -4.81 -9.77 4.80
CA SER A 183 -4.25 -9.63 3.45
C SER A 183 -5.03 -8.61 2.63
N ALA A 184 -4.38 -8.03 1.61
CA ALA A 184 -5.06 -7.16 0.64
C ALA A 184 -6.24 -7.88 -0.03
N GLY A 185 -6.07 -9.16 -0.37
CA GLY A 185 -7.11 -9.98 -0.98
C GLY A 185 -8.32 -10.22 -0.07
N TRP A 186 -8.09 -10.53 1.22
CA TRP A 186 -9.19 -10.64 2.18
C TRP A 186 -9.93 -9.31 2.35
N PHE A 187 -9.18 -8.22 2.55
CA PHE A 187 -9.77 -6.90 2.81
C PHE A 187 -10.57 -6.38 1.60
N ASN A 188 -10.06 -6.51 0.38
CA ASN A 188 -10.80 -6.14 -0.84
C ASN A 188 -12.10 -6.93 -0.99
N ARG A 189 -12.11 -8.21 -0.61
CA ARG A 189 -13.32 -9.03 -0.61
C ARG A 189 -14.30 -8.62 0.48
N PHE A 190 -13.82 -8.28 1.68
CA PHE A 190 -14.64 -7.73 2.76
C PHE A 190 -15.33 -6.43 2.31
N LEU A 191 -14.57 -5.46 1.79
CA LEU A 191 -15.12 -4.22 1.25
C LEU A 191 -16.19 -4.47 0.18
N LYS A 192 -15.96 -5.43 -0.73
CA LYS A 192 -16.92 -5.80 -1.77
C LYS A 192 -18.20 -6.40 -1.20
N ARG A 193 -18.10 -7.29 -0.20
CA ARG A 193 -19.26 -7.93 0.46
C ARG A 193 -20.13 -6.91 1.18
N TYR A 194 -19.52 -6.02 1.95
CA TYR A 194 -20.21 -4.99 2.73
C TYR A 194 -20.48 -3.70 1.96
N ARG A 195 -20.19 -3.68 0.64
CA ARG A 195 -20.40 -2.52 -0.25
C ARG A 195 -19.72 -1.25 0.27
N ILE A 196 -18.51 -1.38 0.81
CA ILE A 196 -17.69 -0.25 1.27
C ILE A 196 -16.79 0.18 0.11
N VAL A 197 -16.73 1.48 -0.16
CA VAL A 197 -15.88 2.08 -1.19
C VAL A 197 -14.96 3.12 -0.57
N ILE A 198 -13.80 3.29 -1.18
CA ILE A 198 -12.90 4.39 -0.87
C ILE A 198 -13.15 5.53 -1.84
N ARG A 199 -13.17 6.78 -1.36
CA ARG A 199 -13.39 7.98 -2.19
C ARG A 199 -12.06 8.74 -2.32
N PHE A 200 -11.71 9.16 -3.55
CA PHE A 200 -10.44 9.78 -3.92
C PHE A 200 -10.65 10.95 -4.89
N THR A 201 -9.73 11.90 -4.87
CA THR A 201 -9.21 12.61 -6.06
C THR A 201 -7.99 11.85 -6.62
N THR A 202 -7.96 11.68 -7.94
CA THR A 202 -6.92 10.95 -8.68
C THR A 202 -5.93 11.91 -9.33
N ASN A 203 -4.63 11.69 -9.10
CA ASN A 203 -3.59 12.27 -9.97
C ASN A 203 -3.25 11.28 -11.07
N GLN A 204 -3.22 11.81 -12.30
CA GLN A 204 -2.73 11.13 -13.50
C GLN A 204 -1.22 10.93 -13.43
N ALA A 205 -0.75 9.84 -14.01
CA ALA A 205 0.67 9.61 -14.23
C ALA A 205 1.05 10.22 -15.59
N SER A 206 2.03 11.12 -15.58
CA SER A 206 2.67 11.64 -16.78
C SER A 206 3.68 10.63 -17.34
N LYS A 207 3.87 10.61 -18.67
CA LYS A 207 4.98 9.90 -19.32
C LYS A 207 6.30 10.53 -18.86
N ILE A 208 7.30 9.71 -18.54
CA ILE A 208 8.63 10.20 -18.11
C ILE A 208 9.37 10.73 -19.35
N PRO A 209 9.86 11.99 -19.32
CA PRO A 209 10.74 12.53 -20.36
C PRO A 209 12.00 11.69 -20.61
N GLU A 210 12.46 11.63 -21.87
CA GLU A 210 13.65 10.87 -22.30
C GLU A 210 14.94 11.38 -21.65
N GLU A 211 15.02 12.68 -21.37
CA GLU A 211 16.15 13.32 -20.67
C GLU A 211 16.44 12.68 -19.30
N PHE A 212 15.40 12.31 -18.55
CA PHE A 212 15.59 11.62 -17.27
C PHE A 212 16.21 10.24 -17.42
N GLN A 213 15.96 9.54 -18.55
CA GLN A 213 16.58 8.23 -18.78
C GLN A 213 18.10 8.36 -18.94
N ASN A 214 18.57 9.38 -19.66
CA ASN A 214 20.00 9.63 -19.84
C ASN A 214 20.68 10.02 -18.52
N HIS A 215 20.05 10.88 -17.71
CA HIS A 215 20.58 11.23 -16.39
C HIS A 215 20.64 10.02 -15.46
N ILE A 216 19.60 9.19 -15.43
CA ILE A 216 19.58 7.94 -14.65
C ILE A 216 20.68 6.99 -15.13
N LEU A 217 20.88 6.85 -16.45
CA LEU A 217 21.93 5.99 -17.00
C LEU A 217 23.32 6.48 -16.61
N SER A 218 23.55 7.80 -16.66
CA SER A 218 24.82 8.41 -16.22
C SER A 218 25.07 8.14 -14.73
N TRP A 219 24.05 8.33 -13.89
CA TRP A 219 24.10 8.06 -12.46
C TRP A 219 24.37 6.58 -12.14
N LEU A 220 23.71 5.64 -12.84
CA LEU A 220 23.99 4.21 -12.71
C LEU A 220 25.45 3.87 -13.06
N ARG A 221 25.97 4.46 -14.12
CA ARG A 221 27.37 4.31 -14.56
C ARG A 221 28.34 4.90 -13.54
N PHE A 222 28.04 6.07 -12.97
CA PHE A 222 28.81 6.67 -11.89
C PHE A 222 28.92 5.73 -10.69
N ASN A 223 27.78 5.22 -10.20
CA ASN A 223 27.74 4.31 -9.06
C ASN A 223 28.53 3.02 -9.33
N ARG A 224 28.40 2.48 -10.53
CA ARG A 224 29.10 1.28 -10.97
C ARG A 224 30.63 1.45 -10.97
N ARG A 225 31.14 2.52 -11.57
CA ARG A 225 32.58 2.83 -11.57
C ARG A 225 33.12 2.98 -10.15
N ASN A 226 32.40 3.74 -9.32
CA ASN A 226 32.79 4.00 -7.94
C ASN A 226 32.67 2.77 -7.02
N SER A 227 32.00 1.71 -7.47
CA SER A 227 31.88 0.44 -6.75
C SER A 227 32.93 -0.59 -7.19
N LEU A 228 33.80 -0.30 -8.15
CA LEU A 228 34.81 -1.25 -8.63
C LEU A 228 35.76 -1.69 -7.50
N PRO A 229 36.09 -3.00 -7.41
CA PRO A 229 37.12 -3.50 -6.49
C PRO A 229 38.47 -2.83 -6.71
N ARG A 230 39.16 -2.49 -5.62
CA ARG A 230 40.50 -1.87 -5.59
C ARG A 230 41.62 -2.90 -5.44
N ASN A 231 41.30 -4.08 -4.91
CA ASN A 231 42.29 -5.13 -4.63
C ASN A 231 41.72 -6.54 -4.87
N SER A 232 42.60 -7.54 -4.83
CA SER A 232 42.24 -8.94 -5.10
C SER A 232 41.26 -9.54 -4.08
N LEU A 233 41.24 -9.05 -2.83
CA LEU A 233 40.32 -9.53 -1.79
C LEU A 233 38.90 -9.04 -2.03
N GLU A 234 38.74 -7.75 -2.36
CA GLU A 234 37.46 -7.17 -2.78
C GLU A 234 36.96 -7.84 -4.06
N LYS A 235 37.86 -8.07 -5.04
CA LYS A 235 37.52 -8.78 -6.28
C LYS A 235 37.04 -10.22 -6.05
N ALA A 236 37.60 -10.88 -5.04
CA ALA A 236 37.21 -12.22 -4.62
C ALA A 236 36.00 -12.24 -3.65
N HIS A 237 35.42 -11.08 -3.32
CA HIS A 237 34.30 -10.94 -2.36
C HIS A 237 34.59 -11.55 -0.99
N LEU A 238 35.84 -11.50 -0.55
CA LEU A 238 36.25 -12.04 0.76
C LEU A 238 36.01 -11.05 1.90
N ILE A 239 35.91 -9.76 1.59
CA ILE A 239 35.78 -8.66 2.57
C ILE A 239 34.65 -7.68 2.26
N THR A 240 34.00 -7.81 1.10
CA THR A 240 32.97 -6.91 0.58
C THR A 240 31.85 -7.71 -0.10
N ASP A 241 30.65 -7.14 -0.13
CA ASP A 241 29.46 -7.78 -0.68
C ASP A 241 29.23 -7.39 -2.16
N VAL A 242 29.45 -6.13 -2.49
CA VAL A 242 29.21 -5.55 -3.82
C VAL A 242 30.42 -4.72 -4.22
N GLY A 243 31.28 -5.31 -5.05
CA GLY A 243 32.50 -4.65 -5.51
C GLY A 243 33.41 -4.27 -4.34
N ARG A 244 33.67 -2.98 -4.10
CA ARG A 244 34.46 -2.48 -2.95
C ARG A 244 33.67 -2.17 -1.69
N PHE A 245 32.35 -2.36 -1.67
CA PHE A 245 31.50 -2.01 -0.52
C PHE A 245 30.87 -3.24 0.12
N ARG A 246 30.75 -3.23 1.45
CA ARG A 246 29.75 -4.03 2.15
C ARG A 246 28.38 -3.39 1.97
N LEU A 247 27.30 -4.18 2.01
CA LEU A 247 25.94 -3.65 1.96
C LEU A 247 25.65 -2.68 3.13
N SER A 248 26.34 -2.87 4.26
CA SER A 248 26.31 -1.97 5.41
C SER A 248 26.96 -0.60 5.15
N GLN A 249 27.75 -0.46 4.09
CA GLN A 249 28.45 0.76 3.66
C GLN A 249 27.73 1.50 2.53
N ILE A 250 26.52 1.07 2.17
CA ILE A 250 25.69 1.73 1.16
C ILE A 250 24.45 2.28 1.87
N CYS A 251 24.37 3.61 2.00
CA CYS A 251 23.30 4.30 2.71
C CYS A 251 22.50 5.17 1.76
N ASN A 252 21.18 5.16 1.89
CA ASN A 252 20.30 6.19 1.33
C ASN A 252 19.66 6.96 2.50
N MET A 253 19.65 8.29 2.39
CA MET A 253 18.90 9.14 3.30
C MET A 253 17.94 10.05 2.53
N ASP A 254 16.86 10.45 3.19
CA ASP A 254 15.87 11.36 2.64
C ASP A 254 15.13 12.11 3.75
N GLU A 255 14.83 13.38 3.48
CA GLU A 255 13.97 14.23 4.29
C GLU A 255 12.53 14.18 3.79
N THR A 256 11.61 13.86 4.71
CA THR A 256 10.20 13.78 4.37
C THR A 256 9.35 14.57 5.36
N PRO A 257 8.47 15.47 4.88
CA PRO A 257 7.59 16.21 5.77
C PRO A 257 6.55 15.27 6.39
N ILE A 258 6.35 15.43 7.70
CA ILE A 258 5.30 14.75 8.46
C ILE A 258 4.43 15.78 9.20
N PRO A 259 3.13 15.89 8.86
CA PRO A 259 2.23 16.81 9.56
C PRO A 259 1.95 16.29 10.98
N PHE A 260 1.68 17.21 11.92
CA PHE A 260 1.24 16.84 13.27
C PHE A 260 -0.14 16.18 13.28
N GLU A 261 -0.93 16.46 12.25
CA GLU A 261 -2.19 15.80 12.01
C GLU A 261 -2.29 15.34 10.55
N PHE A 262 -2.46 14.03 10.35
CA PHE A 262 -2.79 13.51 9.04
C PHE A 262 -4.27 13.77 8.75
N LEU A 263 -4.61 14.90 8.14
CA LEU A 263 -5.95 15.07 7.61
C LEU A 263 -6.22 14.07 6.49
N SER A 264 -7.43 13.52 6.49
CA SER A 264 -7.82 12.53 5.50
C SER A 264 -8.35 13.24 4.25
N GLY A 265 -7.65 13.10 3.12
CA GLY A 265 -8.26 13.29 1.79
C GLY A 265 -9.05 12.08 1.30
N LYS A 266 -9.12 11.00 2.10
CA LYS A 266 -9.68 9.68 1.74
C LYS A 266 -10.22 8.98 2.99
N THR A 267 -11.47 8.53 2.92
CA THR A 267 -12.11 7.68 3.93
C THR A 267 -12.89 6.55 3.26
N TYR A 268 -13.04 5.43 3.98
CA TYR A 268 -13.98 4.38 3.59
C TYR A 268 -15.40 4.81 3.95
N GLU A 269 -16.33 4.59 3.02
CA GLU A 269 -17.73 4.95 3.16
C GLU A 269 -18.63 3.91 2.46
N MET A 270 -19.90 3.85 2.86
CA MET A 270 -20.89 3.03 2.17
C MET A 270 -21.07 3.47 0.71
N LYS A 271 -21.09 2.49 -0.20
CA LYS A 271 -21.36 2.72 -1.62
C LYS A 271 -22.76 3.33 -1.79
N GLY A 272 -22.81 4.55 -2.33
CA GLY A 272 -24.06 5.30 -2.56
C GLY A 272 -24.33 6.43 -1.56
N ALA A 273 -23.45 6.66 -0.57
CA ALA A 273 -23.54 7.82 0.30
C ALA A 273 -23.45 9.14 -0.49
N LYS A 274 -24.43 10.04 -0.29
CA LYS A 274 -24.54 11.33 -1.00
C LYS A 274 -23.58 12.40 -0.45
N THR A 275 -23.23 12.34 0.84
CA THR A 275 -22.35 13.32 1.51
C THR A 275 -21.39 12.58 2.44
N VAL A 276 -20.10 12.94 2.39
CA VAL A 276 -19.07 12.38 3.28
C VAL A 276 -18.78 13.41 4.37
N TRP A 277 -19.32 13.19 5.56
CA TRP A 277 -18.98 14.01 6.73
C TRP A 277 -17.73 13.42 7.39
N ALA A 278 -16.69 14.24 7.51
CA ALA A 278 -15.57 14.00 8.41
C ALA A 278 -15.50 15.21 9.33
N LYS A 279 -15.54 15.00 10.65
CA LYS A 279 -15.26 16.10 11.59
C LYS A 279 -13.81 16.52 11.36
N GLN A 280 -13.61 17.69 10.76
CA GLN A 280 -12.31 18.34 10.76
C GLN A 280 -12.04 18.85 12.17
N THR A 281 -10.93 18.41 12.74
CA THR A 281 -10.35 19.00 13.94
C THR A 281 -9.97 20.44 13.58
N ARG A 282 -10.62 21.43 14.17
CA ARG A 282 -10.46 22.87 13.87
C ARG A 282 -9.09 23.46 14.26
N GLY A 283 -8.06 22.64 14.45
CA GLY A 283 -6.71 23.11 14.72
C GLY A 283 -5.88 22.96 13.46
N GLY A 284 -5.28 24.03 12.95
CA GLY A 284 -4.38 24.00 11.78
C GLY A 284 -3.08 23.20 12.00
N TRP A 285 -3.18 22.03 12.61
CA TRP A 285 -2.14 21.05 12.90
C TRP A 285 -1.68 20.31 11.65
N ASP A 286 -2.50 20.28 10.61
CA ASP A 286 -2.17 19.79 9.28
C ASP A 286 -1.16 20.70 8.56
N LYS A 287 -1.22 22.01 8.85
CA LYS A 287 -0.27 23.02 8.36
C LYS A 287 1.04 23.03 9.15
N ARG A 288 1.05 22.45 10.35
CA ARG A 288 2.28 22.32 11.17
C ARG A 288 2.92 20.97 10.90
N GLN A 289 4.17 21.00 10.45
CA GLN A 289 4.94 19.81 10.10
C GLN A 289 6.28 19.77 10.81
N ALA A 290 6.78 18.56 11.02
CA ALA A 290 8.19 18.31 11.29
C ALA A 290 8.82 17.74 10.03
N THR A 291 10.14 17.89 9.91
CA THR A 291 10.92 17.11 8.96
C THR A 291 11.37 15.83 9.63
N LEU A 292 11.06 14.70 9.02
CA LEU A 292 11.57 13.40 9.40
C LEU A 292 12.70 13.02 8.44
N ILE A 293 13.86 12.68 8.97
CA ILE A 293 14.96 12.11 8.20
C ILE A 293 15.04 10.61 8.52
N LEU A 294 15.01 9.79 7.47
CA LEU A 294 15.23 8.36 7.55
C LEU A 294 16.57 8.00 6.92
N TYR A 295 17.22 6.99 7.49
CA TYR A 295 18.51 6.47 7.03
C TYR A 295 18.37 4.97 6.85
N VAL A 296 18.57 4.49 5.62
CA VAL A 296 18.45 3.06 5.28
C VAL A 296 19.72 2.55 4.64
N PHE A 297 20.08 1.31 4.97
CA PHE A 297 21.27 0.65 4.46
C PHE A 297 20.88 -0.50 3.53
N ALA A 298 21.74 -0.83 2.57
CA ALA A 298 21.43 -1.81 1.53
C ALA A 298 21.21 -3.24 2.06
N ASP A 299 21.70 -3.56 3.26
CA ASP A 299 21.44 -4.84 3.94
C ASP A 299 20.10 -4.88 4.68
N GLY A 300 19.35 -3.77 4.69
CA GLY A 300 18.06 -3.65 5.35
C GLY A 300 18.13 -3.55 6.89
N LEU A 301 19.32 -3.46 7.48
CA LEU A 301 19.48 -3.34 8.93
C LEU A 301 19.52 -1.86 9.38
N PRO A 302 18.67 -1.46 10.34
CA PRO A 302 18.69 -0.10 10.86
C PRO A 302 19.94 0.13 11.74
N ARG A 303 20.75 1.14 11.40
CA ARG A 303 21.94 1.52 12.19
C ARG A 303 21.84 2.91 12.82
N ILE A 304 21.13 3.82 12.17
CA ILE A 304 20.95 5.20 12.63
C ILE A 304 19.47 5.41 12.99
N LYS A 305 19.24 6.14 14.09
CA LYS A 305 17.89 6.46 14.55
C LYS A 305 17.24 7.46 13.60
N PRO A 306 15.92 7.36 13.36
CA PRO A 306 15.19 8.43 12.68
C PRO A 306 15.40 9.77 13.38
N LYS A 307 15.56 10.84 12.60
CA LYS A 307 15.76 12.20 13.12
C LYS A 307 14.52 13.05 12.86
N LEU A 308 14.09 13.78 13.87
CA LEU A 308 12.99 14.72 13.78
C LEU A 308 13.51 16.14 13.94
N ILE A 309 13.17 17.02 13.00
CA ILE A 309 13.45 18.45 13.09
C ILE A 309 12.13 19.17 13.32
N PHE A 310 12.00 19.83 14.47
CA PHE A 310 10.85 20.64 14.79
C PHE A 310 11.16 22.14 14.68
N HIS A 311 10.15 22.92 14.30
CA HIS A 311 10.23 24.37 14.33
C HIS A 311 10.35 24.87 15.78
N ALA A 312 11.42 25.60 16.09
CA ALA A 312 11.53 26.43 17.30
C ALA A 312 12.58 27.53 17.12
N ALA A 313 12.28 28.74 17.64
CA ALA A 313 13.25 29.84 17.66
C ALA A 313 14.46 29.50 18.54
N THR A 314 14.24 28.83 19.68
CA THR A 314 15.31 28.29 20.53
C THR A 314 14.95 26.88 21.03
N GLY A 315 15.77 25.88 20.67
CA GLY A 315 15.53 24.49 21.08
C GLY A 315 15.75 24.23 22.59
N ALA A 316 16.62 25.00 23.24
CA ALA A 316 17.05 24.73 24.62
C ALA A 316 15.90 24.81 25.66
N GLN A 317 14.95 25.73 25.48
CA GLN A 317 13.78 25.82 26.37
C GLN A 317 12.81 24.66 26.15
N VAL A 318 12.65 24.21 24.90
CA VAL A 318 11.79 23.08 24.55
C VAL A 318 12.38 21.79 25.10
N ARG A 319 13.68 21.54 24.89
CA ARG A 319 14.39 20.36 25.41
C ARG A 319 14.24 20.22 26.92
N ARG A 320 14.45 21.31 27.69
CA ARG A 320 14.29 21.29 29.16
C ARG A 320 12.92 20.80 29.64
N LYS A 321 11.86 21.03 28.86
CA LYS A 321 10.49 20.66 29.23
C LYS A 321 10.10 19.27 28.73
N GLU A 322 10.55 18.90 27.54
CA GLU A 322 9.98 17.78 26.79
C GLU A 322 10.96 16.63 26.54
N GLU A 323 12.28 16.84 26.62
CA GLU A 323 13.27 15.85 26.19
C GLU A 323 13.22 14.55 27.00
N ALA A 324 12.88 14.64 28.28
CA ALA A 324 12.66 13.47 29.14
C ALA A 324 11.45 12.61 28.69
N LEU A 325 10.53 13.18 27.92
CA LEU A 325 9.33 12.52 27.40
C LEU A 325 9.54 11.95 25.99
N TYR A 326 10.61 12.33 25.29
CA TYR A 326 10.88 11.85 23.93
C TYR A 326 11.29 10.37 23.93
N ASP A 327 10.84 9.65 22.91
CA ASP A 327 11.27 8.26 22.72
C ASP A 327 12.76 8.20 22.36
N LYS A 328 13.56 7.50 23.16
CA LYS A 328 15.02 7.41 23.01
C LYS A 328 15.47 6.73 21.70
N ARG A 329 14.55 6.11 20.95
CA ARG A 329 14.81 5.47 19.66
C ARG A 329 14.76 6.45 18.47
N VAL A 330 14.43 7.72 18.71
CA VAL A 330 14.57 8.80 17.72
C VAL A 330 15.56 9.86 18.24
N THR A 331 16.11 10.66 17.34
CA THR A 331 16.84 11.89 17.69
C THR A 331 15.98 13.09 17.33
N VAL A 332 16.08 14.17 18.11
CA VAL A 332 15.29 15.39 17.91
C VAL A 332 16.21 16.58 17.79
N GLU A 333 15.96 17.42 16.79
CA GLU A 333 16.62 18.69 16.52
C GLU A 333 15.60 19.82 16.39
N PHE A 334 16.08 21.05 16.58
CA PHE A 334 15.27 22.25 16.52
C PHE A 334 15.98 23.32 15.71
N ASN A 335 15.24 23.97 14.83
CA ASN A 335 15.66 25.20 14.17
C ASN A 335 14.44 26.06 13.76
N PRO A 336 14.64 27.32 13.32
CA PRO A 336 13.54 28.20 12.96
C PRO A 336 12.77 27.80 11.69
N THR A 337 13.25 26.86 10.90
CA THR A 337 12.63 26.50 9.60
C THR A 337 11.97 25.13 9.62
N ALA A 338 12.30 24.29 10.60
CA ALA A 338 12.03 22.85 10.66
C ALA A 338 12.62 22.02 9.52
N TYR A 339 13.49 22.58 8.67
CA TYR A 339 14.14 21.86 7.56
C TYR A 339 15.55 21.43 7.92
N ASN A 340 16.12 20.47 7.18
CA ASN A 340 17.54 20.19 7.27
C ASN A 340 18.36 21.37 6.71
N ASN A 341 19.64 21.43 7.06
CA ASN A 341 20.56 22.44 6.57
C ASN A 341 22.00 21.91 6.62
N GLU A 342 22.93 22.65 6.02
CA GLU A 342 24.35 22.28 5.95
C GLU A 342 24.94 21.91 7.33
N ALA A 343 24.65 22.71 8.36
CA ALA A 343 25.20 22.48 9.70
C ALA A 343 24.66 21.19 10.35
N LEU A 344 23.36 20.92 10.20
CA LEU A 344 22.73 19.69 10.70
C LEU A 344 23.21 18.46 9.93
N PHE A 345 23.34 18.57 8.61
CA PHE A 345 23.82 17.49 7.75
C PHE A 345 25.29 17.16 8.06
N LEU A 346 26.15 18.17 8.19
CA LEU A 346 27.55 17.98 8.56
C LEU A 346 27.68 17.29 9.93
N ARG A 347 26.94 17.76 10.95
CA ARG A 347 26.94 17.10 12.26
C ARG A 347 26.49 15.65 12.17
N TRP A 348 25.50 15.33 11.36
CA TRP A 348 25.08 13.93 11.18
C TRP A 348 26.20 13.08 10.56
N ILE A 349 26.93 13.60 9.56
CA ILE A 349 28.07 12.90 8.97
C ILE A 349 29.12 12.61 10.05
N GLU A 350 29.57 13.65 10.76
CA GLU A 350 30.69 13.59 11.71
C GLU A 350 30.34 12.85 13.01
N GLU A 351 29.12 13.00 13.50
CA GLU A 351 28.73 12.52 14.81
C GLU A 351 28.00 11.18 14.80
N GLU A 352 27.41 10.78 13.67
CA GLU A 352 26.59 9.57 13.56
C GLU A 352 27.11 8.62 12.48
N LEU A 353 27.24 9.07 11.23
CA LEU A 353 27.56 8.19 10.09
C LEU A 353 28.98 7.59 10.19
N ILE A 354 30.01 8.43 10.29
CA ILE A 354 31.41 7.96 10.30
C ILE A 354 31.80 7.25 11.60
N LYS A 355 30.97 7.37 12.65
CA LYS A 355 31.16 6.64 13.91
C LYS A 355 30.66 5.21 13.85
N LEU A 356 29.92 4.82 12.81
CA LEU A 356 29.59 3.42 12.57
C LEU A 356 30.87 2.65 12.23
N GLU A 357 31.08 1.50 12.87
CA GLU A 357 32.28 0.67 12.65
C GLU A 357 32.48 0.34 11.16
N ASP A 358 31.37 0.04 10.47
CA ASP A 358 31.38 -0.30 9.04
C ASP A 358 31.83 0.87 8.15
N TRP A 359 31.71 2.13 8.59
CA TRP A 359 31.91 3.34 7.79
C TRP A 359 33.26 4.03 8.00
N LYS A 360 34.13 3.49 8.87
CA LYS A 360 35.48 4.05 9.10
C LYS A 360 36.33 4.11 7.84
N ASP A 361 36.12 3.16 6.92
CA ASP A 361 36.85 3.06 5.65
C ASP A 361 36.07 3.66 4.46
N GLY A 362 35.02 4.43 4.75
CA GLY A 362 34.15 5.06 3.76
C GLY A 362 32.95 4.22 3.33
N GLY A 363 32.24 4.72 2.32
CA GLY A 363 30.99 4.12 1.84
C GLY A 363 30.39 4.87 0.66
N LEU A 364 29.23 4.40 0.18
CA LEU A 364 28.43 5.04 -0.87
C LEU A 364 27.19 5.67 -0.22
N LEU A 365 27.05 6.99 -0.33
CA LEU A 365 25.96 7.76 0.26
C LEU A 365 25.05 8.32 -0.84
N ALA A 366 23.88 7.71 -1.02
CA ALA A 366 22.87 8.13 -1.98
C ALA A 366 21.92 9.18 -1.38
N ILE A 367 21.90 10.38 -1.95
CA ILE A 367 21.14 11.54 -1.47
C ILE A 367 20.58 12.34 -2.65
N ASP A 368 19.59 13.18 -2.41
CA ASP A 368 19.11 14.12 -3.43
C ASP A 368 20.11 15.28 -3.64
N ALA A 369 19.96 16.00 -4.75
CA ALA A 369 20.86 17.07 -5.14
C ALA A 369 20.53 18.44 -4.50
N ALA A 370 20.07 18.44 -3.24
CA ALA A 370 19.77 19.68 -2.51
C ALA A 370 21.01 20.59 -2.40
N GLU A 371 20.82 21.92 -2.46
CA GLU A 371 21.93 22.89 -2.47
C GLU A 371 22.90 22.71 -1.30
N PHE A 372 22.40 22.45 -0.10
CA PHE A 372 23.24 22.30 1.08
C PHE A 372 24.06 21.00 1.09
N HIS A 373 23.68 19.99 0.30
CA HIS A 373 24.49 18.76 0.09
C HIS A 373 25.71 19.00 -0.81
N LYS A 374 25.69 20.07 -1.62
CA LYS A 374 26.71 20.38 -2.64
C LYS A 374 27.73 21.43 -2.21
N THR A 375 27.66 21.89 -0.96
CA THR A 375 28.61 22.87 -0.43
C THR A 375 30.02 22.30 -0.40
N GLU A 376 31.02 23.15 -0.62
CA GLU A 376 32.43 22.74 -0.61
C GLU A 376 32.81 22.08 0.71
N LYS A 377 32.26 22.57 1.82
CA LYS A 377 32.47 22.01 3.15
C LYS A 377 32.01 20.57 3.24
N ILE A 378 30.76 20.29 2.85
CA ILE A 378 30.21 18.93 2.85
C ILE A 378 31.01 18.00 1.94
N LEU A 379 31.28 18.43 0.71
CA LEU A 379 32.02 17.61 -0.26
C LEU A 379 33.45 17.32 0.21
N THR A 380 34.10 18.28 0.86
CA THR A 380 35.44 18.11 1.43
C THR A 380 35.40 17.09 2.57
N THR A 381 34.46 17.23 3.52
CA THR A 381 34.30 16.26 4.61
C THR A 381 34.01 14.85 4.10
N LEU A 382 33.12 14.69 3.11
CA LEU A 382 32.84 13.38 2.52
C LEU A 382 34.11 12.77 1.89
N ARG A 383 34.89 13.57 1.16
CA ARG A 383 36.16 13.14 0.54
C ARG A 383 37.19 12.71 1.60
N GLU A 384 37.36 13.50 2.66
CA GLU A 384 38.28 13.19 3.77
C GLU A 384 37.95 11.86 4.45
N HIS A 385 36.67 11.50 4.51
CA HIS A 385 36.18 10.24 5.07
C HIS A 385 35.98 9.12 4.04
N SER A 386 36.51 9.27 2.81
CA SER A 386 36.35 8.28 1.73
C SER A 386 34.90 7.90 1.42
N ILE A 387 33.95 8.82 1.66
CA ILE A 387 32.54 8.67 1.33
C ILE A 387 32.29 9.20 -0.07
N ILE A 388 31.66 8.38 -0.90
CA ILE A 388 31.28 8.74 -2.27
C ILE A 388 29.84 9.25 -2.24
N PRO A 389 29.60 10.55 -2.53
CA PRO A 389 28.25 11.06 -2.71
C PRO A 389 27.68 10.55 -4.04
N SER A 390 26.65 9.73 -3.96
CA SER A 390 25.81 9.33 -5.09
C SER A 390 24.63 10.28 -5.16
N MET A 391 24.82 11.50 -5.67
CA MET A 391 23.69 12.43 -5.78
C MET A 391 22.74 11.95 -6.87
N ILE A 392 21.47 11.91 -6.52
CA ILE A 392 20.40 11.51 -7.40
C ILE A 392 20.11 12.66 -8.36
N PRO A 393 20.00 12.40 -9.69
CA PRO A 393 19.76 13.47 -10.64
C PRO A 393 18.50 14.28 -10.31
N PRO A 394 18.52 15.61 -10.50
CA PRO A 394 17.34 16.44 -10.27
C PRO A 394 16.10 15.89 -11.01
N GLY A 395 14.97 15.82 -10.31
CA GLY A 395 13.70 15.30 -10.83
C GLY A 395 13.60 13.77 -10.88
N CYS A 396 14.66 13.02 -10.56
CA CYS A 396 14.67 11.55 -10.62
C CYS A 396 14.41 10.87 -9.26
N THR A 397 14.21 11.61 -8.16
CA THR A 397 14.02 11.06 -6.81
C THR A 397 12.88 10.03 -6.75
N GLY A 398 11.73 10.35 -7.35
CA GLY A 398 10.57 9.44 -7.47
C GLY A 398 10.75 8.24 -8.41
N LEU A 399 11.92 8.11 -9.04
CA LEU A 399 12.28 7.03 -9.96
C LEU A 399 13.40 6.14 -9.41
N VAL A 400 14.41 6.73 -8.74
CA VAL A 400 15.63 6.00 -8.35
C VAL A 400 16.03 6.15 -6.88
N GLN A 401 15.37 6.99 -6.08
CA GLN A 401 15.68 7.10 -4.65
C GLN A 401 14.98 5.99 -3.85
N PRO A 402 15.70 5.05 -3.20
CA PRO A 402 15.10 3.95 -2.43
C PRO A 402 13.99 4.39 -1.47
N LEU A 403 14.25 5.46 -0.72
CA LEU A 403 13.29 6.03 0.22
C LEU A 403 11.98 6.45 -0.45
N ASP A 404 12.03 7.14 -1.59
CA ASP A 404 10.82 7.61 -2.27
C ASP A 404 10.07 6.54 -3.06
N ILE A 405 10.81 5.62 -3.70
CA ILE A 405 10.17 4.63 -4.58
C ILE A 405 9.43 3.54 -3.79
N SER A 406 9.94 3.16 -2.62
CA SER A 406 9.51 1.93 -1.94
C SER A 406 9.21 2.11 -0.46
N ILE A 407 9.85 3.04 0.26
CA ILE A 407 9.87 3.01 1.73
C ILE A 407 8.98 4.09 2.36
N ASN A 408 9.09 5.34 1.93
CA ASN A 408 8.41 6.50 2.52
C ASN A 408 6.90 6.33 2.55
N LYS A 409 6.30 5.83 1.47
CA LYS A 409 4.85 5.62 1.40
C LYS A 409 4.35 4.58 2.41
N PRO A 410 4.81 3.31 2.41
CA PRO A 410 4.35 2.34 3.40
C PRO A 410 4.71 2.74 4.84
N PHE A 411 5.87 3.37 5.06
CA PHE A 411 6.22 3.91 6.37
C PHE A 411 5.23 5.01 6.82
N LYS A 412 4.91 5.99 5.97
CA LYS A 412 3.93 7.06 6.30
C LYS A 412 2.53 6.50 6.57
N GLU A 413 2.14 5.43 5.88
CA GLU A 413 0.87 4.73 6.18
C GLU A 413 0.89 4.10 7.57
N LEU A 414 2.00 3.49 7.97
CA LEU A 414 2.17 2.91 9.29
C LEU A 414 2.27 3.97 10.40
N LEU A 415 3.03 5.05 10.17
CA LEU A 415 3.11 6.20 11.08
C LEU A 415 1.72 6.78 11.36
N ARG A 416 0.92 6.95 10.31
CA ARG A 416 -0.46 7.44 10.44
C ARG A 416 -1.32 6.52 11.30
N ASP A 417 -1.16 5.21 11.15
CA ASP A 417 -1.85 4.21 11.98
C ASP A 417 -1.50 4.33 13.47
N TYR A 418 -0.23 4.60 13.79
CA TYR A 418 0.21 4.84 15.16
C TYR A 418 -0.30 6.16 15.72
N VAL A 419 -0.27 7.24 14.93
CA VAL A 419 -0.80 8.54 15.34
C VAL A 419 -2.30 8.45 15.64
N ASP A 420 -3.09 7.86 14.75
CA ASP A 420 -4.53 7.66 14.95
C ASP A 420 -4.80 6.89 16.27
N SER A 421 -4.05 5.80 16.50
CA SER A 421 -4.22 4.98 17.70
C SER A 421 -3.83 5.71 18.98
N TYR A 422 -2.76 6.50 18.94
CA TYR A 422 -2.31 7.29 20.08
C TYR A 422 -3.33 8.36 20.45
N VAL A 423 -3.83 9.10 19.45
CA VAL A 423 -4.86 10.13 19.66
C VAL A 423 -6.12 9.51 20.25
N GLU A 424 -6.58 8.38 19.69
CA GLU A 424 -7.74 7.67 20.23
C GLU A 424 -7.54 7.28 21.70
N LEU A 425 -6.39 6.70 22.07
CA LEU A 425 -6.13 6.31 23.45
C LEU A 425 -6.15 7.49 24.42
N GLU A 426 -5.53 8.61 24.05
CA GLU A 426 -5.50 9.82 24.88
C GLU A 426 -6.90 10.47 25.00
N GLU A 427 -7.69 10.47 23.92
CA GLU A 427 -9.08 10.95 23.96
C GLU A 427 -9.95 10.11 24.90
N HIS A 428 -9.79 8.78 24.89
CA HIS A 428 -10.49 7.90 25.85
C HIS A 428 -10.03 8.11 27.29
N ALA A 429 -8.78 8.56 27.49
CA ALA A 429 -8.25 8.96 28.79
C ALA A 429 -8.71 10.37 29.21
N GLY A 430 -9.54 11.05 28.41
CA GLY A 430 -10.10 12.36 28.71
C GLY A 430 -9.28 13.54 28.20
N LYS A 431 -8.29 13.33 27.31
CA LYS A 431 -7.53 14.44 26.71
C LYS A 431 -8.37 15.14 25.64
N GLU A 432 -8.87 16.33 25.97
CA GLU A 432 -9.68 17.15 25.04
C GLU A 432 -8.84 18.17 24.24
N THR A 433 -7.67 18.56 24.76
CA THR A 433 -6.82 19.60 24.15
C THR A 433 -5.39 19.12 23.95
N TRP A 434 -4.77 19.60 22.86
CA TRP A 434 -3.42 19.24 22.45
C TRP A 434 -2.56 20.49 22.35
N SER A 435 -1.47 20.54 23.11
CA SER A 435 -0.43 21.53 22.95
C SER A 435 0.54 21.14 21.83
N VAL A 436 1.40 22.08 21.42
CA VAL A 436 2.49 21.78 20.46
C VAL A 436 3.47 20.76 21.05
N GLY A 437 3.74 20.86 22.36
CA GLY A 437 4.61 19.91 23.06
C GLY A 437 4.03 18.50 23.05
N ASP A 438 2.73 18.36 23.33
CA ASP A 438 2.03 17.06 23.25
C ASP A 438 2.18 16.42 21.88
N ARG A 439 2.02 17.22 20.81
CA ARG A 439 2.18 16.74 19.43
C ARG A 439 3.62 16.30 19.14
N ARG A 440 4.63 17.06 19.57
CA ARG A 440 6.04 16.66 19.41
C ARG A 440 6.34 15.34 20.11
N VAL A 441 5.93 15.21 21.39
CA VAL A 441 6.10 13.99 22.18
C VAL A 441 5.41 12.82 21.49
N MET A 442 4.13 12.96 21.12
CA MET A 442 3.39 11.96 20.35
C MET A 442 4.12 11.57 19.07
N THR A 443 4.61 12.53 18.29
CA THR A 443 5.34 12.27 17.04
C THR A 443 6.59 11.44 17.31
N THR A 444 7.36 11.73 18.37
CA THR A 444 8.55 10.92 18.71
C THR A 444 8.19 9.45 18.99
N ILE A 445 7.10 9.22 19.74
CA ILE A 445 6.62 7.88 20.12
C ILE A 445 6.04 7.14 18.90
N CYS A 446 5.29 7.84 18.04
CA CYS A 446 4.67 7.23 16.88
C CYS A 446 5.71 6.88 15.80
N VAL A 447 6.68 7.77 15.57
CA VAL A 447 7.79 7.51 14.63
C VAL A 447 8.65 6.36 15.11
N SER A 448 9.02 6.32 16.40
CA SER A 448 9.84 5.22 16.93
C SER A 448 9.16 3.86 16.75
N ARG A 449 7.86 3.75 17.08
CA ARG A 449 7.08 2.52 16.98
C ARG A 449 6.84 2.11 15.52
N ALA A 450 6.51 3.08 14.67
CA ALA A 450 6.33 2.84 13.24
C ALA A 450 7.63 2.35 12.60
N TRP A 451 8.77 2.99 12.92
CA TRP A 451 10.07 2.62 12.37
C TRP A 451 10.50 1.22 12.81
N ASP A 452 10.40 0.95 14.11
CA ASP A 452 10.71 -0.36 14.70
C ASP A 452 9.87 -1.49 14.07
N GLN A 453 8.57 -1.28 13.86
CA GLN A 453 7.73 -2.24 13.14
C GLN A 453 8.11 -2.34 11.65
N PHE A 454 8.38 -1.23 10.98
CA PHE A 454 8.77 -1.22 9.57
C PHE A 454 10.04 -2.02 9.35
N CYS A 455 11.08 -1.80 10.16
CA CYS A 455 12.34 -2.55 10.07
C CYS A 455 12.12 -4.06 10.27
N ARG A 456 11.28 -4.48 11.24
CA ARG A 456 10.99 -5.90 11.44
C ARG A 456 10.26 -6.53 10.26
N GLU A 457 9.21 -5.88 9.77
CA GLU A 457 8.26 -6.47 8.82
C GLU A 457 8.65 -6.25 7.35
N SER A 458 9.44 -5.21 7.08
CA SER A 458 9.70 -4.69 5.74
C SER A 458 11.18 -4.51 5.41
N HIS A 459 12.13 -5.08 6.16
CA HIS A 459 13.57 -5.00 5.81
C HIS A 459 13.86 -5.52 4.39
N HIS A 460 13.18 -6.58 3.95
CA HIS A 460 13.31 -7.10 2.58
C HIS A 460 12.96 -6.04 1.51
N LEU A 461 12.01 -5.14 1.80
CA LEU A 461 11.64 -4.05 0.89
C LEU A 461 12.79 -3.05 0.74
N VAL A 462 13.55 -2.82 1.81
CA VAL A 462 14.77 -2.00 1.77
C VAL A 462 15.79 -2.66 0.85
N ILE A 463 16.16 -3.91 1.10
CA ILE A 463 17.14 -4.66 0.27
C ILE A 463 16.72 -4.64 -1.21
N THR A 464 15.47 -5.00 -1.50
CA THR A 464 14.95 -5.00 -2.88
C THR A 464 14.98 -3.61 -3.50
N SER A 465 14.70 -2.54 -2.73
CA SER A 465 14.72 -1.17 -3.27
C SER A 465 16.12 -0.74 -3.73
N PHE A 466 17.19 -1.09 -3.00
CA PHE A 466 18.57 -0.80 -3.41
C PHE A 466 18.98 -1.58 -4.66
N ARG A 467 18.57 -2.86 -4.76
CA ARG A 467 18.84 -3.70 -5.94
C ARG A 467 18.11 -3.19 -7.19
N ASN A 468 16.82 -2.87 -7.06
CA ASN A 468 16.00 -2.38 -8.17
C ASN A 468 16.56 -1.11 -8.83
N VAL A 469 17.24 -0.25 -8.07
CA VAL A 469 17.82 1.01 -8.57
C VAL A 469 19.32 0.91 -8.85
N GLY A 470 19.92 -0.28 -8.75
CA GLY A 470 21.32 -0.50 -9.12
C GLY A 470 22.37 -0.11 -8.09
N LEU A 471 21.98 0.40 -6.92
CA LEU A 471 22.92 0.87 -5.90
C LEU A 471 23.69 -0.26 -5.22
N SER A 472 23.11 -1.46 -5.19
CA SER A 472 23.71 -2.65 -4.57
C SER A 472 23.81 -3.82 -5.55
N LEU A 473 24.02 -3.52 -6.84
CA LEU A 473 24.25 -4.51 -7.88
C LEU A 473 25.74 -4.61 -8.22
N HIS A 474 26.17 -5.80 -8.61
CA HIS A 474 27.56 -6.09 -8.89
C HIS A 474 28.09 -5.24 -10.07
N PRO A 475 29.29 -4.63 -9.95
CA PRO A 475 29.76 -3.62 -10.89
C PRO A 475 30.16 -4.14 -12.29
N ASN A 476 30.22 -5.46 -12.50
CA ASN A 476 30.45 -6.05 -13.84
C ASN A 476 29.18 -6.15 -14.70
N GLY A 477 28.00 -5.82 -14.16
CA GLY A 477 26.73 -5.89 -14.87
C GLY A 477 26.04 -7.26 -14.89
N SER A 478 26.57 -8.29 -14.20
CA SER A 478 25.97 -9.63 -14.17
C SER A 478 24.56 -9.66 -13.56
N GLU A 479 24.23 -8.65 -12.76
CA GLU A 479 22.94 -8.52 -12.06
C GLU A 479 22.01 -7.47 -12.70
N ASP A 480 22.32 -6.95 -13.89
CA ASP A 480 21.53 -5.88 -14.54
C ASP A 480 20.08 -6.28 -14.83
N HIS A 481 19.80 -7.58 -14.88
CA HIS A 481 18.46 -8.13 -14.99
C HIS A 481 17.55 -7.82 -13.78
N GLU A 482 18.12 -7.39 -12.64
CA GLU A 482 17.37 -6.99 -11.46
C GLU A 482 16.98 -5.50 -11.45
N LEU A 483 17.50 -4.70 -12.37
CA LEU A 483 17.12 -3.29 -12.50
C LEU A 483 15.62 -3.17 -12.83
N SER A 484 14.92 -2.41 -12.00
CA SER A 484 13.48 -2.17 -12.11
C SER A 484 13.16 -0.71 -11.80
N ILE A 485 13.42 0.16 -12.78
CA ILE A 485 13.16 1.60 -12.69
C ILE A 485 11.81 1.88 -13.35
N LYS A 486 10.91 2.53 -12.60
CA LYS A 486 9.54 2.78 -13.05
C LYS A 486 9.55 3.55 -14.37
N GLY A 487 8.87 2.99 -15.38
CA GLY A 487 8.68 3.66 -16.67
C GLY A 487 9.88 3.63 -17.62
N ILE A 488 10.90 2.82 -17.32
CA ILE A 488 12.03 2.54 -18.20
C ILE A 488 12.11 1.02 -18.37
N ALA A 489 12.19 0.52 -19.60
CA ALA A 489 12.36 -0.92 -19.81
C ALA A 489 13.80 -1.31 -19.45
N THR A 490 14.02 -2.44 -18.77
CA THR A 490 15.37 -2.91 -18.43
C THR A 490 16.26 -3.07 -19.66
N SER A 491 15.68 -3.41 -20.82
CA SER A 491 16.39 -3.49 -22.11
C SER A 491 16.90 -2.14 -22.63
N GLU A 492 16.34 -1.02 -22.18
CA GLU A 492 16.75 0.35 -22.53
C GLU A 492 17.92 0.83 -21.64
N LEU A 493 18.14 0.20 -20.48
CA LEU A 493 19.21 0.54 -19.54
C LEU A 493 20.47 -0.29 -19.81
N GLN A 494 21.24 0.08 -20.83
CA GLN A 494 22.55 -0.51 -21.07
C GLN A 494 23.62 0.17 -20.22
N VAL A 495 23.66 -0.19 -18.93
CA VAL A 495 24.61 0.40 -17.97
C VAL A 495 26.05 0.01 -18.34
N GLY A 496 26.30 -1.24 -18.73
CA GLY A 496 27.60 -1.73 -19.19
C GLY A 496 28.56 -2.15 -18.07
N ASN A 497 29.66 -2.81 -18.39
CA ASN A 497 30.66 -3.24 -17.40
C ASN A 497 31.43 -2.02 -16.86
N GLY A 498 31.53 -1.87 -15.54
CA GLY A 498 32.21 -0.75 -14.90
C GLY A 498 33.64 -0.51 -15.37
N GLN A 499 34.36 -1.57 -15.77
CA GLN A 499 35.75 -1.49 -16.26
C GLN A 499 35.89 -0.97 -17.70
N GLU A 500 34.80 -1.01 -18.47
CA GLU A 500 34.77 -0.62 -19.90
C GLU A 500 34.14 0.75 -20.12
N LEU A 501 33.62 1.37 -19.06
CA LEU A 501 33.01 2.68 -19.14
C LEU A 501 34.10 3.76 -19.29
N PRO A 502 33.95 4.73 -20.21
CA PRO A 502 34.92 5.82 -20.36
C PRO A 502 35.08 6.59 -19.04
N GLU A 503 36.27 7.11 -18.76
CA GLU A 503 36.45 8.14 -17.72
C GLU A 503 35.58 9.33 -18.11
N MET A 504 34.43 9.49 -17.46
CA MET A 504 33.81 10.81 -17.41
C MET A 504 34.59 11.60 -16.38
N GLY A 505 34.90 12.86 -16.67
CA GLY A 505 35.27 13.82 -15.63
C GLY A 505 34.18 13.81 -14.53
N ASP A 506 34.51 14.30 -13.34
CA ASP A 506 33.53 14.42 -12.26
C ASP A 506 32.25 15.07 -12.82
N THR A 507 31.21 14.26 -13.05
CA THR A 507 29.94 14.68 -13.69
C THR A 507 29.24 15.80 -12.92
N TRP A 508 29.73 16.07 -11.71
CA TRP A 508 29.39 17.16 -10.82
C TRP A 508 29.76 18.55 -11.36
N GLU A 509 30.86 18.70 -12.10
CA GLU A 509 31.25 20.02 -12.63
C GLU A 509 30.37 20.44 -13.83
N GLU A 510 29.90 19.48 -14.63
CA GLU A 510 29.03 19.74 -15.78
C GLU A 510 27.55 19.99 -15.37
N GLU A 511 27.06 19.36 -14.30
CA GLU A 511 25.72 19.67 -13.75
C GLU A 511 25.66 21.02 -13.03
N ARG A 512 26.80 21.54 -12.54
CA ARG A 512 26.90 22.87 -11.92
C ARG A 512 26.52 24.00 -12.89
N THR A 513 26.72 23.78 -14.19
CA THR A 513 26.39 24.74 -15.26
C THR A 513 24.95 24.65 -15.77
N LEU A 514 24.23 23.55 -15.51
CA LEU A 514 22.85 23.37 -15.97
C LEU A 514 21.80 23.99 -15.04
N SER A 515 22.12 24.18 -13.75
CA SER A 515 21.18 24.79 -12.78
C SER A 515 21.13 26.31 -12.86
N THR A 516 22.03 26.97 -13.59
CA THR A 516 22.05 28.44 -13.70
C THR A 516 21.08 28.99 -14.76
N GLU A 517 20.47 28.14 -15.59
CA GLU A 517 19.63 28.59 -16.71
C GLU A 517 18.12 28.33 -16.56
N SER A 518 17.64 27.70 -15.46
CA SER A 518 16.21 27.32 -15.36
C SER A 518 15.48 27.62 -14.05
N ASP A 519 16.13 28.19 -13.04
CA ASP A 519 15.46 28.54 -11.77
C ASP A 519 15.11 30.03 -11.67
N GLU A 520 14.26 30.52 -12.58
CA GLU A 520 13.29 31.57 -12.21
C GLU A 520 12.06 30.87 -11.61
N SER A 521 12.22 30.31 -10.40
CA SER A 521 11.07 29.93 -9.59
C SER A 521 10.60 31.17 -8.82
N GLU A 522 9.40 31.64 -9.18
CA GLU A 522 8.69 32.69 -8.46
C GLU A 522 8.65 32.35 -6.96
N ALA A 523 9.35 33.15 -6.16
CA ALA A 523 9.15 33.22 -4.73
C ALA A 523 7.71 33.68 -4.49
N VAL A 524 6.82 32.74 -4.16
CA VAL A 524 5.51 33.09 -3.62
C VAL A 524 5.74 33.53 -2.18
N GLU A 525 6.00 34.81 -2.03
CA GLU A 525 6.01 35.54 -0.77
C GLU A 525 4.60 35.46 -0.16
N TYR A 526 4.44 34.60 0.85
CA TYR A 526 3.23 34.60 1.67
C TYR A 526 3.37 35.70 2.72
N ASP A 527 2.85 36.89 2.39
CA ASP A 527 2.57 37.94 3.36
C ASP A 527 1.65 37.39 4.45
N LEU A 528 2.18 37.22 5.66
CA LEU A 528 1.38 37.01 6.86
C LEU A 528 0.81 38.37 7.29
N PRO A 529 -0.51 38.50 7.51
CA PRO A 529 -1.06 39.73 8.06
C PRO A 529 -0.52 39.93 9.48
N VAL A 530 0.25 41.00 9.64
CA VAL A 530 0.63 41.54 10.95
C VAL A 530 -0.61 42.19 11.55
N GLU A 531 -1.37 41.44 12.34
CA GLU A 531 -2.28 42.06 13.31
C GLU A 531 -1.44 42.45 14.54
N HIS A 532 -0.85 43.64 14.48
CA HIS A 532 -0.73 44.45 15.68
C HIS A 532 -2.11 44.99 15.98
N LEU A 533 -2.58 44.81 17.22
CA LEU A 533 -3.30 45.83 18.00
C LEU A 533 -3.46 45.27 19.43
N ASP A 534 -2.63 45.84 20.30
CA ASP A 534 -2.73 46.06 21.76
C ASP A 534 -3.19 44.96 22.73
#